data_AF-A0A2T0MSZ8-F1
#
_entry.id   AF-A0A2T0MSZ8-F1
#
_cell.length_a   1.000
_cell.length_b   1.000
_cell.length_c   1.000
_cell.angle_alpha   90.00
_cell.angle_beta   90.00
_cell.angle_gamma   90.00
#
_symmetry.space_group_name_H-M   'P 1'
#
loop_
_entity.id
_entity.type
_entity.pdbx_description
1 polymer ?
#
loop_
_entity_poly.entity_id
_entity_poly.type
_entity_poly.pdbx_seq_one_letter_code
_entity_poly.pdbx_strand_id
1 'polypeptide(L)'
;MAASSRVRVVVWLLLCGLVPWAVVKSVWTLGGDVLGVTGQTWRRGIESDGGAVYRALAAVGVDLTVVAALLGVFLALGLVYRWGRVFPRWVPLVAGRRVPALLPLVPAWGVGVCLGGYGIVLLVMVPLSLVGVIPPFAPPAPFTSSGDVTWMILFGGLAFGGLGCALVVGAWSYGRRKDRGGSYEGRRAGA
;
A
#
# COMPACT_ATOMS: atom_id res chain seq x y z
N MET A 1 -17.30 16.28 -2.08
CA MET A 1 -18.11 15.05 -2.14
C MET A 1 -17.20 13.84 -1.99
N ALA A 2 -17.64 12.80 -1.28
CA ALA A 2 -16.94 11.52 -1.20
C ALA A 2 -17.06 10.74 -2.53
N ALA A 3 -16.25 9.70 -2.70
CA ALA A 3 -16.37 8.77 -3.84
C ALA A 3 -17.67 7.97 -3.77
N SER A 4 -18.10 7.39 -4.89
CA SER A 4 -19.25 6.49 -4.93
C SER A 4 -19.02 5.25 -4.07
N SER A 5 -20.10 4.60 -3.62
CA SER A 5 -20.00 3.36 -2.83
C SER A 5 -19.22 2.27 -3.56
N ARG A 6 -19.38 2.13 -4.89
CA ARG A 6 -18.63 1.16 -5.70
C ARG A 6 -17.11 1.40 -5.64
N VAL A 7 -16.66 2.65 -5.78
CA VAL A 7 -15.22 2.98 -5.70
C VAL A 7 -14.67 2.67 -4.32
N ARG A 8 -15.43 3.00 -3.26
CA ARG A 8 -15.02 2.69 -1.88
C ARG A 8 -14.89 1.19 -1.65
N VAL A 9 -15.85 0.40 -2.12
CA VAL A 9 -15.80 -1.07 -2.04
C VAL A 9 -14.58 -1.61 -2.77
N VAL A 10 -14.32 -1.16 -3.99
CA VAL A 10 -13.12 -1.58 -4.76
C VAL A 10 -11.83 -1.25 -4.00
N VAL A 11 -11.72 -0.03 -3.47
CA VAL A 11 -10.53 0.36 -2.68
C VAL A 11 -10.38 -0.51 -1.44
N TRP A 12 -11.46 -0.78 -0.70
CA TRP A 12 -11.39 -1.68 0.46
C TRP A 12 -11.00 -3.11 0.10
N LEU A 13 -11.56 -3.66 -0.97
CA LEU A 13 -11.20 -5.00 -1.47
C LEU A 13 -9.71 -5.07 -1.85
N LEU A 14 -9.20 -4.04 -2.51
CA LEU A 14 -7.78 -3.95 -2.86
C LEU A 14 -6.89 -3.85 -1.61
N LEU A 15 -7.31 -3.07 -0.61
CA LEU A 15 -6.58 -2.96 0.67
C LEU A 15 -6.57 -4.27 1.47
N CYS A 16 -7.55 -5.17 1.29
CA CYS A 16 -7.51 -6.51 1.88
C CYS A 16 -6.30 -7.33 1.39
N GLY A 17 -5.68 -6.98 0.26
CA GLY A 17 -4.42 -7.58 -0.18
C GLY A 17 -3.26 -7.42 0.82
N LEU A 18 -3.35 -6.46 1.74
CA LEU A 18 -2.37 -6.28 2.82
C LEU A 18 -2.47 -7.37 3.91
N VAL A 19 -3.61 -8.03 4.06
CA VAL A 19 -3.90 -8.93 5.19
C VAL A 19 -2.89 -10.08 5.29
N PRO A 20 -2.60 -10.86 4.22
CA PRO A 20 -1.66 -11.97 4.34
C PRO A 20 -0.26 -11.54 4.78
N TRP A 21 0.23 -10.42 4.23
CA TRP A 21 1.54 -9.88 4.58
C TRP A 21 1.57 -9.32 6.01
N ALA A 22 0.51 -8.64 6.44
CA ALA A 22 0.38 -8.15 7.80
C ALA A 22 0.38 -9.29 8.83
N VAL A 23 -0.25 -10.43 8.50
CA VAL A 23 -0.22 -11.63 9.34
C VAL A 23 1.20 -12.17 9.46
N VAL A 24 1.91 -12.37 8.35
CA VAL A 24 3.32 -12.84 8.35
C VAL A 24 4.20 -11.95 9.23
N LYS A 25 4.11 -10.63 9.02
CA LYS A 25 4.85 -9.66 9.84
C LYS A 25 4.50 -9.75 11.32
N SER A 26 3.22 -9.92 11.65
CA SER A 26 2.77 -10.06 13.05
C SER A 26 3.30 -11.33 13.71
N VAL A 27 3.38 -12.44 12.98
CA VAL A 27 3.97 -13.68 13.50
C VAL A 27 5.46 -13.47 13.83
N TRP A 28 6.23 -12.89 12.90
CA TRP A 28 7.65 -12.62 13.14
C TRP A 28 7.90 -11.59 14.26
N THR A 29 7.08 -10.55 14.39
CA THR A 29 7.23 -9.57 15.48
C THR A 29 6.93 -10.15 16.85
N LEU A 30 6.00 -11.10 16.93
CA LEU A 30 5.69 -11.87 18.14
C LEU A 30 6.70 -13.00 18.41
N GLY A 31 7.72 -13.15 17.56
CA GLY A 31 8.77 -14.16 17.70
C GLY A 31 8.39 -15.55 17.21
N GLY A 32 7.26 -15.69 16.53
CA GLY A 32 6.85 -16.95 15.90
C GLY A 32 7.55 -17.20 14.57
N ASP A 33 7.29 -18.39 14.02
CA ASP A 33 7.90 -18.89 12.80
C ASP A 33 6.87 -18.96 11.67
N VAL A 34 7.21 -18.43 10.50
CA VAL A 34 6.35 -18.44 9.31
C VAL A 34 7.22 -18.35 8.06
N LEU A 35 6.76 -18.95 6.95
CA LEU A 35 7.53 -19.04 5.70
C LEU A 35 8.93 -19.65 5.90
N GLY A 36 9.05 -20.67 6.75
CA GLY A 36 10.34 -21.34 7.03
C GLY A 36 11.37 -20.47 7.75
N VAL A 37 11.01 -19.26 8.21
CA VAL A 37 11.92 -18.32 8.86
C VAL A 37 11.42 -17.99 10.25
N THR A 38 12.33 -18.02 11.23
CA THR A 38 12.02 -17.61 12.60
C THR A 38 12.01 -16.10 12.73
N GLY A 39 11.17 -15.56 13.63
CA GLY A 39 11.13 -14.12 13.90
C GLY A 39 12.49 -13.56 14.34
N GLN A 40 13.30 -14.34 15.06
CA GLN A 40 14.66 -13.95 15.47
C GLN A 40 15.62 -13.86 14.29
N THR A 41 15.61 -14.86 13.39
CA THR A 41 16.45 -14.85 12.18
C THR A 41 16.05 -13.70 11.25
N TRP A 42 14.75 -13.44 11.11
CA TRP A 42 14.22 -12.33 10.34
C TRP A 42 14.69 -10.97 10.90
N ARG A 43 14.62 -10.77 12.22
CA ARG A 43 15.09 -9.55 12.89
C ARG A 43 16.60 -9.34 12.70
N ARG A 44 17.40 -10.40 12.81
CA ARG A 44 18.86 -10.31 12.58
C ARG A 44 19.21 -9.91 11.14
N GLY A 45 18.51 -10.47 10.15
CA GLY A 45 18.72 -10.08 8.74
C GLY A 45 18.31 -8.63 8.46
N ILE A 46 17.23 -8.18 9.09
CA ILE A 46 16.78 -6.77 9.06
C ILE A 46 17.84 -5.83 9.65
N GLU A 47 18.44 -6.22 10.79
CA GLU A 47 19.46 -5.43 11.47
C GLU A 47 20.79 -5.38 10.71
N SER A 48 21.14 -6.42 9.93
CA SER A 48 22.35 -6.45 9.11
C SER A 48 22.22 -5.67 7.81
N ASP A 49 21.06 -5.75 7.15
CA ASP A 49 20.87 -5.27 5.78
C ASP A 49 20.15 -3.90 5.70
N GLY A 50 19.65 -3.41 6.84
CA GLY A 50 18.87 -2.18 6.95
C GLY A 50 19.68 -0.89 6.98
N GLY A 51 19.22 0.12 6.24
CA GLY A 51 19.71 1.51 6.37
C GLY A 51 19.51 2.07 7.79
N ALA A 52 20.26 3.11 8.16
CA ALA A 52 20.27 3.65 9.53
C ALA A 52 18.88 4.01 10.08
N VAL A 53 17.98 4.55 9.23
CA VAL A 53 16.59 4.86 9.59
C VAL A 53 15.78 3.61 9.89
N TYR A 54 15.97 2.55 9.09
CA TYR A 54 15.30 1.28 9.28
C TYR A 54 15.71 0.64 10.62
N ARG A 55 17.02 0.65 10.93
CA ARG A 55 17.57 0.17 12.21
C ARG A 55 17.08 0.98 13.40
N ALA A 56 17.02 2.31 13.29
CA ALA A 56 16.54 3.17 14.37
C ALA A 56 15.06 2.92 14.70
N LEU A 57 14.21 2.74 13.69
CA LEU A 57 12.79 2.38 13.89
C LEU A 57 12.65 0.97 14.44
N ALA A 58 13.41 0.00 13.91
CA ALA A 58 13.42 -1.37 14.41
C ALA A 58 13.83 -1.46 15.89
N ALA A 59 14.78 -0.62 16.34
CA ALA A 59 15.23 -0.56 17.73
C ALA A 59 14.12 -0.17 18.72
N VAL A 60 13.14 0.60 18.27
CA VAL A 60 11.94 0.97 19.07
C VAL A 60 10.72 0.11 18.75
N GLY A 61 10.92 -1.01 18.02
CA GLY A 61 9.86 -1.95 17.67
C GLY A 61 8.94 -1.49 16.54
N VAL A 62 9.33 -0.45 15.79
CA VAL A 62 8.54 0.11 14.69
C VAL A 62 9.07 -0.44 13.36
N ASP A 63 8.24 -1.22 12.66
CA ASP A 63 8.57 -1.67 11.31
C ASP A 63 8.25 -0.56 10.30
N LEU A 64 9.28 -0.09 9.58
CA LEU A 64 9.14 0.94 8.54
C LEU A 64 8.10 0.54 7.47
N THR A 65 8.00 -0.74 7.14
CA THR A 65 7.03 -1.24 6.13
C THR A 65 5.60 -1.14 6.65
N VAL A 66 5.38 -1.31 7.95
CA VAL A 66 4.07 -1.11 8.58
C VAL A 66 3.69 0.38 8.57
N VAL A 67 4.64 1.26 8.94
CA VAL A 67 4.41 2.72 8.86
C VAL A 67 4.10 3.15 7.44
N ALA A 68 4.87 2.69 6.45
CA ALA A 68 4.64 2.98 5.04
C ALA A 68 3.28 2.47 4.56
N ALA A 69 2.88 1.25 4.96
CA ALA A 69 1.57 0.70 4.63
C ALA A 69 0.43 1.53 5.25
N LEU A 70 0.56 1.94 6.51
CA LEU A 70 -0.43 2.80 7.19
C LEU A 70 -0.55 4.16 6.51
N LEU A 71 0.56 4.77 6.09
CA LEU A 71 0.56 6.00 5.31
C LEU A 71 -0.13 5.82 3.95
N GLY A 72 0.12 4.70 3.28
CA GLY A 72 -0.54 4.35 2.02
C GLY A 72 -2.05 4.15 2.19
N VAL A 73 -2.48 3.41 3.21
CA VAL A 73 -3.90 3.22 3.56
C VAL A 73 -4.54 4.56 3.88
N PHE A 74 -3.89 5.38 4.71
CA PHE A 74 -4.37 6.72 5.04
C PHE A 74 -4.56 7.56 3.77
N LEU A 75 -3.57 7.57 2.87
CA LEU A 75 -3.67 8.28 1.60
C LEU A 75 -4.82 7.74 0.73
N ALA A 76 -4.97 6.43 0.60
CA ALA A 76 -6.05 5.79 -0.15
C ALA A 76 -7.44 6.18 0.40
N LEU A 77 -7.59 6.17 1.73
CA LEU A 77 -8.82 6.60 2.40
C LEU A 77 -9.08 8.10 2.18
N GLY A 78 -8.04 8.93 2.26
CA GLY A 78 -8.13 10.36 1.96
C GLY A 78 -8.67 10.63 0.55
N LEU A 79 -8.22 9.85 -0.44
CA LEU A 79 -8.67 9.97 -1.83
C LEU A 79 -10.14 9.60 -2.04
N VAL A 80 -10.72 8.71 -1.22
CA VAL A 80 -12.11 8.27 -1.39
C VAL A 80 -13.10 8.92 -0.42
N TYR A 81 -12.66 9.41 0.73
CA TYR A 81 -13.52 10.06 1.72
C TYR A 81 -13.46 11.61 1.62
N ARG A 82 -14.41 12.28 2.28
CA ARG A 82 -14.59 13.74 2.17
C ARG A 82 -13.42 14.53 2.79
N TRP A 83 -12.73 13.94 3.76
CA TRP A 83 -11.64 14.60 4.50
C TRP A 83 -10.35 14.78 3.70
N GLY A 84 -10.14 14.06 2.58
CA GLY A 84 -9.01 14.34 1.69
C GLY A 84 -9.19 15.57 0.80
N ARG A 85 -10.34 16.26 0.87
CA ARG A 85 -10.58 17.55 0.18
C ARG A 85 -10.68 18.74 1.12
N VAL A 86 -11.10 18.49 2.35
CA VAL A 86 -11.28 19.51 3.39
C VAL A 86 -10.68 18.93 4.65
N PHE A 87 -9.71 19.62 5.24
CA PHE A 87 -9.07 19.15 6.44
C PHE A 87 -10.12 18.93 7.55
N PRO A 88 -10.09 17.77 8.23
CA PRO A 88 -11.00 17.49 9.32
C PRO A 88 -10.88 18.54 10.44
N ARG A 89 -11.97 18.77 11.18
CA ARG A 89 -12.01 19.73 12.29
C ARG A 89 -11.10 19.36 13.46
N TRP A 90 -10.70 18.09 13.56
CA TRP A 90 -9.80 17.58 14.60
C TRP A 90 -8.31 17.81 14.29
N VAL A 91 -7.96 18.30 13.09
CA VAL A 91 -6.56 18.66 12.78
C VAL A 91 -6.34 20.12 13.19
N PRO A 92 -5.60 20.37 14.29
CA PRO A 92 -5.32 21.75 14.71
C PRO A 92 -4.55 22.47 13.59
N LEU A 93 -4.71 23.78 13.45
CA LEU A 93 -4.04 24.67 12.49
C LEU A 93 -4.61 24.72 11.05
N VAL A 94 -5.15 23.63 10.50
CA VAL A 94 -5.65 23.60 9.11
C VAL A 94 -7.12 23.22 8.97
N ALA A 95 -7.81 22.99 10.08
CA ALA A 95 -9.23 22.66 10.14
C ALA A 95 -10.09 23.51 9.19
N GLY A 96 -10.86 22.84 8.32
CA GLY A 96 -11.78 23.51 7.40
C GLY A 96 -11.15 24.11 6.13
N ARG A 97 -9.82 24.17 6.02
CA ARG A 97 -9.15 24.60 4.77
C ARG A 97 -9.30 23.53 3.68
N ARG A 98 -9.37 23.98 2.42
CA ARG A 98 -9.35 23.09 1.25
C ARG A 98 -7.95 22.50 1.08
N VAL A 99 -7.85 21.19 0.93
CA VAL A 99 -6.58 20.49 0.66
C VAL A 99 -6.20 20.77 -0.80
N PRO A 100 -4.97 21.26 -1.08
CA PRO A 100 -4.50 21.43 -2.45
C PRO A 100 -4.57 20.09 -3.20
N ALA A 101 -5.26 20.07 -4.35
CA ALA A 101 -5.58 18.82 -5.03
C ALA A 101 -4.34 18.02 -5.49
N LEU A 102 -3.22 18.69 -5.74
CA LEU A 102 -1.96 18.05 -6.12
C LEU A 102 -1.30 17.31 -4.95
N LEU A 103 -1.52 17.77 -3.71
CA LEU A 103 -0.88 17.23 -2.51
C LEU A 103 -1.14 15.73 -2.33
N PRO A 104 -2.39 15.22 -2.40
CA PRO A 104 -2.63 13.77 -2.35
C PRO A 104 -2.44 13.09 -3.71
N LEU A 105 -2.58 13.82 -4.82
CA LEU A 105 -2.63 13.22 -6.16
C LEU A 105 -1.25 12.82 -6.68
N VAL A 106 -0.24 13.67 -6.48
CA VAL A 106 1.15 13.40 -6.89
C VAL A 106 1.72 12.15 -6.19
N PRO A 107 1.70 12.04 -4.85
CA PRO A 107 2.20 10.84 -4.19
C PRO A 107 1.35 9.61 -4.51
N ALA A 108 0.03 9.76 -4.68
CA ALA A 108 -0.83 8.62 -5.01
C ALA A 108 -0.54 8.04 -6.41
N TRP A 109 -0.26 8.88 -7.41
CA TRP A 109 0.17 8.39 -8.73
C TRP A 109 1.58 7.83 -8.69
N GLY A 110 2.54 8.57 -8.11
CA GLY A 110 3.94 8.13 -8.06
C GLY A 110 4.09 6.80 -7.33
N VAL A 111 3.64 6.74 -6.08
CA VAL A 111 3.70 5.51 -5.28
C VAL A 111 2.76 4.45 -5.84
N GLY A 112 1.54 4.81 -6.23
CA GLY A 112 0.54 3.85 -6.68
C GLY A 112 0.94 3.11 -7.95
N VAL A 113 1.51 3.80 -8.94
CA VAL A 113 1.94 3.18 -10.21
C VAL A 113 3.16 2.30 -9.99
N CYS A 114 4.19 2.80 -9.30
CA CYS A 114 5.40 2.02 -9.04
C CYS A 114 5.09 0.78 -8.20
N LEU A 115 4.37 0.96 -7.09
CA LEU A 115 4.06 -0.13 -6.15
C LEU A 115 3.05 -1.11 -6.75
N GLY A 116 2.03 -0.61 -7.44
CA GLY A 116 1.02 -1.42 -8.10
C GLY A 116 1.60 -2.23 -9.25
N GLY A 117 2.42 -1.61 -10.10
CA GLY A 117 3.14 -2.29 -11.18
C GLY A 117 4.07 -3.37 -10.65
N TYR A 118 4.86 -3.06 -9.62
CA TYR A 118 5.73 -4.04 -8.98
C TYR A 118 4.94 -5.22 -8.41
N GLY A 119 3.86 -4.96 -7.65
CA GLY A 119 3.02 -6.02 -7.10
C GLY A 119 2.34 -6.88 -8.16
N ILE A 120 1.86 -6.29 -9.26
CA ILE A 120 1.31 -7.05 -10.39
C ILE A 120 2.36 -7.96 -11.01
N VAL A 121 3.58 -7.49 -11.20
CA VAL A 121 4.68 -8.34 -11.72
C VAL A 121 4.89 -9.54 -10.80
N LEU A 122 4.98 -9.34 -9.49
CA LEU A 122 5.11 -10.45 -8.53
C LEU A 122 3.95 -11.44 -8.62
N LEU A 123 2.71 -10.94 -8.71
CA LEU A 123 1.49 -11.76 -8.82
C LEU A 123 1.42 -12.54 -10.14
N VAL A 124 2.06 -12.06 -11.20
CA VAL A 124 2.18 -12.77 -12.49
C VAL A 124 3.31 -13.80 -12.46
N MET A 125 4.44 -13.48 -11.83
CA MET A 125 5.59 -14.38 -11.75
C MET A 125 5.26 -15.67 -10.99
N VAL A 126 4.47 -15.60 -9.91
CA VAL A 126 4.09 -16.79 -9.11
C VAL A 126 3.40 -17.87 -9.96
N PRO A 127 2.25 -17.61 -10.63
CA PRO A 127 1.60 -18.63 -11.44
C PRO A 127 2.48 -19.10 -12.60
N LEU A 128 3.26 -18.22 -13.24
CA LEU A 128 4.21 -18.61 -14.28
C LEU A 128 5.26 -19.61 -13.77
N SER A 129 5.75 -19.44 -12.54
CA SER A 129 6.68 -20.37 -11.91
C SER A 129 5.99 -21.69 -11.57
N LEU A 130 4.77 -21.65 -11.04
CA LEU A 130 3.99 -22.84 -10.68
C LEU A 130 3.62 -23.71 -11.88
N VAL A 131 3.37 -23.11 -13.05
CA VAL A 131 3.09 -23.86 -14.30
C VAL A 131 4.34 -24.20 -15.11
N GLY A 132 5.53 -23.89 -14.59
CA GLY A 132 6.82 -24.23 -15.21
C GLY A 132 7.22 -23.37 -16.41
N VAL A 133 6.61 -22.19 -16.60
CA VAL A 133 6.99 -21.23 -17.66
C VAL A 133 8.30 -20.52 -17.29
N ILE A 134 8.52 -20.25 -16.00
CA ILE A 134 9.78 -19.73 -15.47
C ILE A 134 10.31 -20.69 -14.38
N PRO A 135 11.63 -20.72 -14.12
CA PRO A 135 12.17 -21.60 -13.08
C PRO A 135 11.60 -21.30 -11.69
N PRO A 136 11.63 -22.28 -10.76
CA PRO A 136 11.34 -22.03 -9.36
C PRO A 136 12.23 -20.95 -8.78
N PHE A 137 11.69 -20.14 -7.87
CA PHE A 137 12.47 -19.11 -7.20
C PHE A 137 13.55 -19.75 -6.33
N ALA A 138 14.81 -19.40 -6.60
CA ALA A 138 15.93 -19.82 -5.77
C ALA A 138 15.79 -19.16 -4.38
N PRO A 139 15.85 -19.92 -3.28
CA PRO A 139 15.70 -19.34 -1.96
C PRO A 139 16.91 -18.52 -1.55
N PRO A 140 16.76 -17.19 -1.34
CA PRO A 140 17.79 -16.42 -0.67
C PRO A 140 17.74 -16.74 0.83
N ALA A 141 18.90 -16.68 1.50
CA ALA A 141 18.91 -16.68 2.97
C ALA A 141 17.99 -15.54 3.48
N PRO A 142 17.18 -15.74 4.54
CA PRO A 142 17.12 -16.92 5.41
C PRO A 142 16.14 -18.02 4.98
N PHE A 143 15.53 -17.93 3.80
CA PHE A 143 14.59 -18.95 3.31
C PHE A 143 15.32 -20.25 2.94
N THR A 144 14.70 -21.38 3.23
CA THR A 144 15.29 -22.71 2.96
C THR A 144 14.60 -23.46 1.83
N SER A 145 13.42 -23.01 1.39
CA SER A 145 12.69 -23.65 0.30
C SER A 145 12.16 -22.65 -0.72
N SER A 146 12.05 -23.07 -1.98
CA SER A 146 11.38 -22.29 -3.03
C SER A 146 9.91 -22.04 -2.71
N GLY A 147 9.26 -22.92 -1.95
CA GLY A 147 7.88 -22.76 -1.49
C GLY A 147 7.71 -21.55 -0.59
N ASP A 148 8.59 -21.39 0.40
CA ASP A 148 8.56 -20.25 1.33
C ASP A 148 8.69 -18.91 0.59
N VAL A 149 9.59 -18.88 -0.39
CA VAL A 149 9.85 -17.69 -1.22
C VAL A 149 8.66 -17.41 -2.14
N THR A 150 8.05 -18.45 -2.69
CA THR A 150 6.86 -18.33 -3.53
C THR A 150 5.71 -17.70 -2.75
N TRP A 151 5.48 -18.16 -1.51
CA TRP A 151 4.47 -17.58 -0.61
C TRP A 151 4.82 -16.15 -0.21
N MET A 152 6.09 -15.86 0.09
CA MET A 152 6.56 -14.50 0.34
C MET A 152 6.25 -13.57 -0.84
N ILE A 153 6.61 -13.98 -2.06
CA ILE A 153 6.38 -13.22 -3.28
C ILE A 153 4.88 -13.01 -3.51
N LEU A 154 4.06 -14.03 -3.31
CA LEU A 154 2.61 -13.94 -3.46
C LEU A 154 2.01 -12.94 -2.46
N PHE A 155 2.35 -13.06 -1.18
CA PHE A 155 1.82 -12.17 -0.14
C PHE A 155 2.32 -10.73 -0.29
N GLY A 156 3.60 -10.55 -0.64
CA GLY A 156 4.15 -9.25 -0.98
C GLY A 156 3.49 -8.66 -2.23
N GLY A 157 3.25 -9.48 -3.26
CA GLY A 157 2.55 -9.10 -4.48
C GLY A 157 1.10 -8.66 -4.22
N LEU A 158 0.36 -9.38 -3.36
CA LEU A 158 -0.98 -8.99 -2.94
C LEU A 158 -0.96 -7.66 -2.16
N ALA A 159 0.01 -7.48 -1.26
CA ALA A 159 0.16 -6.26 -0.47
C ALA A 159 0.49 -5.04 -1.35
N PHE A 160 1.53 -5.14 -2.19
CA PHE A 160 1.99 -4.05 -3.04
C PHE A 160 1.01 -3.78 -4.20
N GLY A 161 0.52 -4.83 -4.84
CA GLY A 161 -0.44 -4.75 -5.93
C GLY A 161 -1.77 -4.19 -5.43
N GLY A 162 -2.28 -4.71 -4.31
CA GLY A 162 -3.50 -4.24 -3.67
C GLY A 162 -3.40 -2.76 -3.26
N LEU A 163 -2.38 -2.39 -2.49
CA LEU A 163 -2.19 -1.01 -2.04
C LEU A 163 -1.95 -0.04 -3.22
N GLY A 164 -1.10 -0.42 -4.18
CA GLY A 164 -0.80 0.40 -5.35
C GLY A 164 -2.02 0.64 -6.22
N CYS A 165 -2.78 -0.42 -6.53
CA CYS A 165 -4.03 -0.30 -7.28
C CYS A 165 -5.08 0.51 -6.53
N ALA A 166 -5.17 0.38 -5.19
CA ALA A 166 -6.07 1.17 -4.37
C ALA A 166 -5.77 2.68 -4.49
N LEU A 167 -4.48 3.05 -4.47
CA LEU A 167 -4.03 4.42 -4.66
C LEU A 167 -4.35 4.94 -6.07
N VAL A 168 -4.09 4.15 -7.12
CA VAL A 168 -4.38 4.54 -8.52
C VAL A 168 -5.89 4.74 -8.73
N VAL A 169 -6.72 3.79 -8.28
CA VAL A 169 -8.19 3.89 -8.37
C VAL A 169 -8.70 5.09 -7.58
N GLY A 170 -8.17 5.31 -6.37
CA GLY A 170 -8.47 6.46 -5.53
C GLY A 170 -8.12 7.78 -6.22
N ALA A 171 -6.91 7.89 -6.75
CA ALA A 171 -6.37 9.06 -7.43
C ALA A 171 -7.18 9.41 -8.69
N TRP A 172 -7.46 8.41 -9.52
CA TRP A 172 -8.28 8.56 -10.72
C TRP A 172 -9.70 9.04 -10.39
N SER A 173 -10.34 8.43 -9.39
CA SER A 173 -11.67 8.85 -8.95
C SER A 173 -11.65 10.26 -8.36
N TYR A 174 -10.59 10.60 -7.61
CA TYR A 174 -10.39 11.93 -7.04
C TYR A 174 -10.24 13.01 -8.13
N GLY A 175 -9.46 12.73 -9.18
CA GLY A 175 -9.27 13.61 -10.34
C GLY A 175 -10.56 13.89 -11.10
N ARG A 176 -11.32 12.85 -11.47
CA ARG A 176 -12.60 13.01 -12.19
C ARG A 176 -13.65 13.80 -11.42
N ARG A 177 -13.62 13.74 -10.09
CA ARG A 177 -14.51 14.52 -9.22
C ARG A 177 -14.06 15.99 -9.09
N LYS A 178 -12.86 16.37 -9.55
CA LYS A 178 -12.41 17.77 -9.64
C LYS A 178 -13.02 18.44 -10.87
N ASP A 179 -12.88 17.79 -12.03
CA ASP A 179 -13.29 18.34 -13.33
C ASP A 179 -14.81 18.57 -13.38
N ARG A 180 -15.58 17.65 -12.80
CA ARG A 180 -17.04 17.82 -12.67
C ARG A 180 -17.43 19.00 -11.78
N GLY A 181 -16.68 19.31 -10.73
CA GLY A 181 -16.97 20.43 -9.84
C GLY A 181 -16.79 21.79 -10.53
N GLY A 182 -15.71 21.94 -11.30
CA GLY A 182 -15.46 23.18 -12.06
C GLY A 182 -16.47 23.41 -13.19
N SER A 183 -16.96 22.35 -13.84
CA SER A 183 -17.94 22.46 -14.93
C SER A 183 -19.36 22.87 -14.46
N TYR A 184 -19.70 22.67 -13.17
CA TYR A 184 -20.95 23.16 -12.59
C TYR A 184 -20.86 24.62 -12.12
N GLU A 185 -19.73 25.05 -11.54
CA GLU A 185 -19.50 26.44 -11.14
C GLU A 185 -19.42 27.38 -12.37
N GLY A 186 -18.74 26.96 -13.44
CA GLY A 186 -18.68 27.75 -14.69
C GLY A 186 -20.03 27.92 -15.39
N ARG A 187 -20.96 26.99 -15.20
CA ARG A 187 -22.32 27.07 -15.76
C ARG A 187 -23.27 27.98 -14.97
N ARG A 188 -23.03 28.15 -13.65
CA ARG A 188 -23.78 29.06 -12.80
C ARG A 188 -23.31 30.51 -12.88
N ALA A 189 -22.04 30.74 -13.24
CA ALA A 189 -21.50 32.08 -13.40
C ALA A 189 -21.82 32.70 -14.78
N GLY A 190 -22.32 31.91 -15.73
CA GLY A 190 -22.70 32.35 -17.08
C GLY A 190 -24.21 32.41 -17.33
N ALA A 191 -25.03 32.29 -16.29
CA ALA A 191 -26.49 32.45 -16.30
C ALA A 191 -26.87 33.59 -15.35
#